data_AF-A0AAW9W7F5-F1
#
_entry.id   AF-A0AAW9W7F5-F1
#
_cell.length_a   1.000
_cell.length_b   1.000
_cell.length_c   1.000
_cell.angle_alpha   90.00
_cell.angle_beta   90.00
_cell.angle_gamma   90.00
#
_symmetry.space_group_name_H-M   'P 1'
#
loop_
_entity.id
_entity.type
_entity.pdbx_description
1 polymer ?
#
loop_
_entity_poly.entity_id
_entity_poly.type
_entity_poly.pdbx_seq_one_letter_code
_entity_poly.pdbx_strand_id
1 'polypeptide(L)'
;SLVAFLSGSLVPLTFFPKIIAELLSFLPFSSLIYTPVMVIIEKYSMSQMIQALSLQLFWLFIMIALSQLIWKCVQNYITIQGG
;
A
#
# COMPACT_ATOMS: atom_id res chain seq x y z
N SER A 1 14.66 -0.27 -7.21
CA SER A 1 13.89 0.71 -6.39
C SER A 1 13.25 -0.01 -5.22
N LEU A 2 13.20 0.58 -4.02
CA LEU A 2 12.63 -0.06 -2.82
C LEU A 2 11.18 -0.53 -3.02
N VAL A 3 10.36 0.30 -3.69
CA VAL A 3 8.95 -0.04 -4.00
C VAL A 3 8.84 -1.32 -4.84
N ALA A 4 9.72 -1.53 -5.82
CA ALA A 4 9.69 -2.72 -6.68
C ALA A 4 10.03 -4.02 -5.91
N PHE A 5 10.81 -3.90 -4.84
CA PHE A 5 11.09 -5.02 -3.93
C PHE A 5 9.87 -5.29 -3.03
N LEU A 6 9.34 -4.25 -2.37
CA LEU A 6 8.21 -4.37 -1.44
C LEU A 6 6.89 -4.74 -2.13
N SER A 7 6.73 -4.41 -3.42
CA SER A 7 5.54 -4.76 -4.21
C SER A 7 5.54 -6.19 -4.75
N GLY A 8 6.62 -6.94 -4.54
CA GLY A 8 6.79 -8.28 -5.08
C GLY A 8 7.13 -8.33 -6.58
N SER A 9 7.50 -7.19 -7.19
CA SER A 9 7.84 -7.11 -8.62
C SER A 9 9.20 -7.70 -8.95
N LEU A 10 10.19 -7.60 -8.05
CA LEU A 10 11.52 -8.20 -8.24
C LEU A 10 11.52 -9.68 -7.83
N VAL A 11 10.94 -9.97 -6.66
CA VAL A 11 10.80 -11.33 -6.11
C VAL A 11 9.39 -11.42 -5.51
N PRO A 12 8.57 -12.40 -5.90
CA PRO A 12 7.21 -12.53 -5.37
C PRO A 12 7.20 -12.66 -3.85
N LEU A 13 6.18 -12.08 -3.21
CA LEU A 13 6.07 -12.08 -1.74
C LEU A 13 6.01 -13.50 -1.14
N THR A 14 5.60 -14.50 -1.93
CA THR A 14 5.57 -15.92 -1.56
C THR A 14 6.94 -16.51 -1.22
N PHE A 15 8.04 -15.89 -1.66
CA PHE A 15 9.40 -16.36 -1.35
C PHE A 15 9.91 -15.87 0.01
N PHE A 16 9.22 -14.91 0.64
CA PHE A 16 9.61 -14.39 1.95
C PHE A 16 9.12 -15.28 3.09
N PRO A 17 9.79 -15.23 4.26
CA PRO A 17 9.28 -15.83 5.48
C PRO A 17 7.85 -15.35 5.76
N LYS A 18 6.99 -16.26 6.25
CA LYS A 18 5.55 -16.02 6.43
C LYS A 18 5.22 -14.69 7.10
N ILE A 19 5.91 -14.36 8.19
CA ILE A 19 5.71 -13.13 8.96
C ILE A 19 5.97 -11.87 8.12
N ILE A 20 7.04 -11.90 7.31
CA ILE A 20 7.43 -10.78 6.45
C ILE A 20 6.44 -10.67 5.28
N ALA A 21 6.08 -11.80 4.67
CA ALA A 21 5.11 -11.84 3.58
C ALA A 21 3.75 -11.27 4.03
N GLU A 22 3.27 -11.61 5.23
CA GLU A 22 2.01 -11.09 5.80
C GLU A 22 2.08 -9.57 6.04
N LEU A 23 3.17 -9.09 6.63
CA LEU A 23 3.41 -7.65 6.82
C LEU A 23 3.42 -6.88 5.51
N LEU A 24 4.15 -7.37 4.51
CA LEU A 24 4.23 -6.75 3.19
C LEU A 24 2.89 -6.81 2.45
N SER A 25 2.15 -7.90 2.61
CA SER A 25 0.80 -8.05 2.02
C SER A 25 -0.20 -7.07 2.62
N PHE A 26 -0.05 -6.70 3.90
CA PHE A 26 -0.91 -5.72 4.56
C PHE A 26 -0.60 -4.26 4.15
N LEU A 27 0.63 -3.99 3.71
CA LEU A 27 1.05 -2.68 3.23
C LEU A 27 0.44 -2.35 1.84
N PRO A 28 0.31 -1.05 1.49
CA PRO A 28 -0.30 -0.65 0.22
C PRO A 28 0.57 -1.01 -1.00
N PHE A 29 1.84 -1.37 -0.80
CA PHE A 29 2.78 -1.67 -1.87
C PHE A 29 2.46 -3.00 -2.58
N SER A 30 1.97 -4.01 -1.86
CA SER A 30 1.61 -5.32 -2.43
C SER A 30 0.50 -5.18 -3.48
N SER A 31 -0.43 -4.25 -3.24
CA SER A 31 -1.56 -3.95 -4.14
C SER A 31 -1.14 -3.34 -5.48
N LEU A 32 0.11 -2.90 -5.63
CA LEU A 32 0.61 -2.33 -6.88
C LEU A 32 0.87 -3.39 -7.95
N ILE A 33 1.38 -4.57 -7.57
CA ILE A 33 1.84 -5.60 -8.50
C ILE A 33 1.42 -6.99 -8.04
N TYR A 34 1.81 -7.40 -6.83
CA TYR A 34 1.59 -8.76 -6.35
C TYR A 34 0.12 -9.16 -6.30
N THR A 35 -0.75 -8.32 -5.69
CA THR A 35 -2.18 -8.59 -5.57
C THR A 35 -2.89 -8.73 -6.92
N PRO A 36 -2.80 -7.78 -7.88
CA PRO A 36 -3.46 -7.93 -9.17
C PRO A 36 -2.90 -9.12 -9.97
N VAL A 37 -1.60 -9.39 -9.89
CA VAL A 37 -1.00 -10.58 -10.52
C VAL A 37 -1.64 -11.85 -9.96
N MET A 38 -1.78 -11.97 -8.64
CA MET A 38 -2.41 -13.13 -7.99
C MET A 38 -3.89 -13.30 -8.36
N VAL A 39 -4.61 -12.21 -8.60
CA VAL A 39 -5.99 -12.23 -9.09
C VAL A 39 -6.04 -12.70 -10.55
N ILE A 40 -5.17 -12.18 -11.42
CA ILE A 40 -5.12 -12.54 -12.85
C ILE A 40 -4.78 -14.01 -13.05
N ILE A 41 -3.89 -14.57 -12.22
CA ILE A 41 -3.54 -16.00 -12.28
C ILE A 41 -4.53 -16.89 -11.51
N GLU A 42 -5.69 -16.34 -11.12
CA GLU A 42 -6.79 -17.04 -10.44
C GLU A 42 -6.40 -17.75 -9.14
N LYS A 43 -5.36 -17.23 -8.45
CA LYS A 43 -4.93 -17.77 -7.15
C LYS A 43 -5.69 -17.19 -5.97
N TYR A 44 -6.43 -16.10 -6.16
CA TYR A 44 -7.23 -15.50 -5.10
C TYR A 44 -8.65 -16.04 -5.12
N SER A 45 -9.14 -16.45 -3.94
CA SER A 45 -10.56 -16.73 -3.76
C SER A 45 -11.38 -15.43 -3.75
N MET A 46 -12.70 -15.54 -3.95
CA MET A 46 -13.61 -14.38 -3.91
C MET A 46 -13.48 -13.59 -2.58
N SER A 47 -13.30 -14.30 -1.46
CA SER A 47 -13.09 -13.67 -0.15
C SER A 47 -11.78 -12.87 -0.09
N GLN A 48 -10.69 -13.42 -0.65
CA GLN A 48 -9.39 -12.74 -0.70
C GLN A 48 -9.42 -11.52 -1.61
N MET A 49 -10.18 -11.57 -2.71
CA MET A 49 -10.39 -10.40 -3.58
C MET A 49 -11.11 -9.27 -2.86
N ILE A 50 -12.20 -9.58 -2.14
CA ILE A 50 -12.95 -8.60 -1.35
C ILE A 50 -12.05 -7.99 -0.26
N GLN A 51 -11.26 -8.82 0.43
CA GLN A 51 -10.31 -8.36 1.43
C GLN A 51 -9.21 -7.46 0.83
N ALA A 52 -8.69 -7.79 -0.34
CA ALA A 52 -7.68 -6.97 -1.02
C ALA A 52 -8.24 -5.61 -1.43
N LEU A 53 -9.48 -5.58 -1.95
CA LEU A 53 -10.18 -4.34 -2.32
C LEU A 53 -10.47 -3.48 -1.09
N SER A 54 -10.93 -4.07 0.01
CA SER A 54 -11.20 -3.32 1.24
C SER A 54 -9.93 -2.72 1.83
N LEU A 55 -8.83 -3.48 1.81
CA LEU A 55 -7.51 -2.99 2.24
C LEU A 55 -7.01 -1.83 1.36
N GLN A 56 -7.24 -1.90 0.04
CA GLN A 56 -6.88 -0.83 -0.87
C GLN A 56 -7.68 0.45 -0.60
N LEU A 57 -8.99 0.33 -0.36
CA LEU A 57 -9.84 1.47 0.03
C LEU A 57 -9.41 2.06 1.38
N PHE A 58 -9.12 1.21 2.36
CA PHE A 58 -8.62 1.63 3.66
C PHE A 58 -7.35 2.50 3.54
N TRP A 59 -6.35 2.02 2.79
CA TRP A 59 -5.13 2.79 2.57
C TRP A 59 -5.34 4.06 1.73
N LEU A 60 -6.26 4.04 0.76
CA LEU A 60 -6.63 5.23 0.02
C LEU A 60 -7.12 6.35 0.96
N PHE A 61 -8.04 6.03 1.87
CA PHE A 61 -8.54 7.00 2.85
C PHE A 61 -7.45 7.49 3.80
N ILE A 62 -6.58 6.58 4.28
CA ILE A 62 -5.46 6.96 5.15
C ILE A 62 -4.52 7.94 4.42
N MET A 63 -4.15 7.64 3.18
CA MET A 63 -3.22 8.49 2.43
C MET A 63 -3.83 9.87 2.13
N ILE A 64 -5.14 9.94 1.85
CA ILE A 64 -5.85 11.21 1.70
C ILE A 64 -5.83 12.00 3.02
N ALA A 65 -6.13 11.34 4.15
CA ALA A 65 -6.13 11.99 5.46
C ALA A 65 -4.73 12.50 5.83
N LEU A 66 -3.69 11.68 5.64
CA LEU A 66 -2.30 12.07 5.87
C LEU A 66 -1.89 13.24 4.98
N SER A 67 -2.26 13.21 3.70
CA SER A 67 -2.00 14.31 2.76
C SER A 67 -2.62 15.63 3.24
N GLN A 68 -3.88 15.60 3.69
CA GLN A 68 -4.55 16.79 4.22
C GLN A 68 -3.92 17.29 5.53
N LEU A 69 -3.51 16.39 6.42
CA LEU A 69 -2.84 16.74 7.68
C LEU A 69 -1.47 17.39 7.43
N ILE A 70 -0.68 16.79 6.55
CA ILE A 70 0.62 17.33 6.13
C ILE A 70 0.41 18.71 5.50
N TRP A 71 -0.54 18.84 4.58
CA TRP A 71 -0.83 20.10 3.92
C TRP A 71 -1.18 21.23 4.91
N LYS A 72 -2.03 20.94 5.90
CA LYS A 72 -2.37 21.90 6.98
C LYS A 72 -1.15 22.26 7.83
N CYS A 73 -0.32 21.29 8.19
CA CYS A 73 0.90 21.52 8.96
C CYS A 73 1.89 22.41 8.18
N VAL A 74 2.08 22.11 6.90
CA VAL A 74 2.97 22.86 6.00
C VAL A 74 2.48 24.29 5.80
N GLN A 75 1.17 24.50 5.59
CA GLN A 75 0.61 25.85 5.47
C GLN A 75 0.89 26.70 6.71
N ASN A 76 0.69 26.15 7.90
CA ASN A 76 0.96 26.85 9.16
C ASN A 76 2.46 27.12 9.36
N TYR A 77 3.35 26.25 8.87
CA TYR A 77 4.79 26.44 9.00
C TYR A 77 5.31 27.51 8.03
N ILE A 78 4.81 27.52 6.79
CA ILE A 78 5.23 28.48 5.76
C ILE A 78 4.73 29.89 6.06
N THR A 79 3.53 30.07 6.62
CA THR A 79 3.04 31.41 7.05
C THR A 79 3.79 32.00 8.24
N ILE A 80 4.57 31.21 8.99
CA ILE A 80 5.45 31.71 10.07
C ILE A 80 6.82 32.15 9.51
N GLN A 81 7.25 31.60 8.36
CA GLN A 81 8.50 31.97 7.68
C GLN A 81 8.31 32.95 6.52
N GLY A 82 7.09 33.13 6.02
CA GLY A 82 6.71 34.17 5.08
C GLY A 82 5.93 35.25 5.82
N GLY A 83 6.58 36.37 6.14
CA GLY A 83 5.85 37.63 6.32
C GLY A 83 5.08 38.00 5.07
#